data_AF-T0QAS2-F1
#
_entry.id   AF-T0QAS2-F1
#
_cell.length_a   1.000
_cell.length_b   1.000
_cell.length_c   1.000
_cell.angle_alpha   90.00
_cell.angle_beta   90.00
_cell.angle_gamma   90.00
#
_symmetry.space_group_name_H-M   'P 1'
#
loop_
_entity.id
_entity.type
_entity.pdbx_description
1 polymer ?
#
loop_
_entity_poly.entity_id
_entity_poly.type
_entity_poly.pdbx_seq_one_letter_code
_entity_poly.pdbx_strand_id
1 'polypeptide(L)'
;MLQSVVRVGVRHGARALMVAARPLPRFVRSETPLMHSRLLMLPIDMRGRHLSTRALEDNPPDCPQCAGANTYFDGVSLFVCPDCSHDWAVAADAAADAETNDVFRDGFGTVLQNGDSVTLSKELKAGSVVLKKGTKVKSIRLGAYGDGHDISCSIPGKGAFHLKTQFVKKA
;
A
#
# COMPACT_ATOMS: atom_id res chain seq x y z
N MET A 1 24.96 -60.93 12.62
CA MET A 1 25.79 -60.32 13.68
C MET A 1 25.55 -58.82 13.59
N LEU A 2 24.51 -58.34 14.28
CA LEU A 2 24.54 -57.76 15.65
C LEU A 2 24.95 -56.29 15.65
N GLN A 3 24.09 -55.47 16.28
CA GLN A 3 24.30 -54.10 16.79
C GLN A 3 23.86 -52.98 15.82
N SER A 4 23.10 -51.95 16.22
CA SER A 4 22.45 -51.64 17.49
C SER A 4 21.36 -50.59 17.22
N VAL A 5 20.14 -50.89 17.63
CA VAL A 5 19.02 -49.96 17.70
C VAL A 5 19.31 -48.97 18.83
N VAL A 6 19.69 -47.73 18.49
CA VAL A 6 19.83 -46.65 19.48
C VAL A 6 18.47 -45.96 19.63
N ARG A 7 17.67 -46.43 20.60
CA ARG A 7 16.51 -45.73 21.13
C ARG A 7 17.01 -44.51 21.92
N VAL A 8 16.97 -43.32 21.32
CA VAL A 8 17.10 -42.07 22.08
C VAL A 8 15.72 -41.65 22.57
N GLY A 9 15.40 -42.04 23.80
CA GLY A 9 14.26 -41.50 24.54
C GLY A 9 14.60 -40.13 25.10
N VAL A 10 14.05 -39.06 24.51
CA VAL A 10 14.08 -37.73 25.10
C VAL A 10 12.85 -37.56 25.98
N ARG A 11 13.14 -37.22 27.24
CA ARG A 11 12.22 -37.16 28.36
C ARG A 11 11.41 -35.86 28.32
N HIS A 12 10.13 -36.02 28.63
CA HIS A 12 9.18 -35.09 29.24
C HIS A 12 9.75 -33.73 29.71
N GLY A 13 9.16 -32.67 29.15
CA GLY A 13 9.35 -31.30 29.60
C GLY A 13 8.23 -30.40 29.10
N ALA A 14 6.97 -30.78 29.33
CA ALA A 14 5.82 -29.91 29.09
C ALA A 14 5.83 -28.77 30.12
N ARG A 15 6.62 -27.72 29.84
CA ARG A 15 6.51 -26.44 30.53
C ARG A 15 5.22 -25.78 30.06
N ALA A 16 4.19 -25.89 30.89
CA ALA A 16 3.00 -25.06 30.82
C ALA A 16 3.43 -23.60 30.99
N LEU A 17 3.59 -22.88 29.87
CA LEU A 17 3.73 -21.44 29.88
C LEU A 17 2.35 -20.88 30.24
N MET A 18 2.19 -20.45 31.49
CA MET A 18 1.01 -19.68 31.90
C MET A 18 0.95 -18.42 31.04
N VAL A 19 0.05 -18.41 30.06
CA VAL A 19 -0.34 -17.20 29.35
C VAL A 19 -1.12 -16.35 30.34
N ALA A 20 -0.44 -15.36 30.93
CA ALA A 20 -1.08 -14.32 31.70
C ALA A 20 -2.17 -13.69 30.82
N ALA A 21 -3.43 -13.92 31.19
CA ALA A 21 -4.58 -13.26 30.60
C ALA A 21 -4.41 -11.75 30.84
N ARG A 22 -3.93 -11.05 29.82
CA ARG A 22 -3.86 -9.60 29.83
C ARG A 22 -5.31 -9.09 29.91
N PRO A 23 -5.65 -8.27 30.93
CA PRO A 23 -6.99 -7.72 31.05
C PRO A 23 -7.30 -6.93 29.78
N LEU A 24 -8.40 -7.29 29.11
CA LEU A 24 -8.92 -6.54 27.97
C LEU A 24 -9.09 -5.08 28.39
N PRO A 25 -8.65 -4.11 27.57
CA PRO A 25 -8.92 -2.71 27.85
C PRO A 25 -10.43 -2.53 27.93
N ARG A 26 -10.91 -2.06 29.10
CA ARG A 26 -12.30 -1.68 29.32
C ARG A 26 -12.65 -0.66 28.25
N PHE A 27 -13.54 -1.06 27.34
CA PHE A 27 -14.08 -0.26 26.26
C PHE A 27 -14.86 0.90 26.90
N VAL A 28 -14.18 2.03 27.10
CA VAL A 28 -14.82 3.29 27.48
C VAL A 28 -15.72 3.65 26.30
N ARG A 29 -17.01 3.70 26.58
CA ARG A 29 -18.06 4.08 25.67
C ARG A 29 -17.95 5.59 25.46
N SER A 30 -17.03 6.01 24.61
CA SER A 30 -16.92 7.41 24.18
C SER A 30 -18.10 7.69 23.25
N GLU A 31 -19.06 8.41 23.79
CA GLU A 31 -20.20 8.99 23.11
C GLU A 31 -19.69 9.82 21.93
N THR A 32 -19.90 9.32 20.71
CA THR A 32 -19.63 10.06 19.49
C THR A 32 -20.72 11.13 19.32
N PRO A 33 -20.45 12.43 19.49
CA PRO A 33 -21.38 13.42 18.98
C PRO A 33 -21.36 13.31 17.46
N LEU A 34 -22.56 13.18 16.87
CA LEU A 34 -22.82 13.40 15.46
C LEU A 34 -22.24 14.76 15.05
N MET A 35 -21.00 14.75 14.56
CA MET A 35 -20.42 15.84 13.80
C MET A 35 -20.70 15.54 12.35
N HIS A 36 -21.94 15.87 11.97
CA HIS A 36 -22.32 16.48 10.71
C HIS A 36 -21.26 16.39 9.63
N SER A 37 -21.55 15.50 8.69
CA SER A 37 -21.29 15.64 7.25
C SER A 37 -21.17 17.11 6.83
N ARG A 38 -19.95 17.65 6.95
CA ARG A 38 -19.51 18.91 6.36
C ARG A 38 -18.37 18.56 5.41
N LEU A 39 -18.77 18.41 4.16
CA LEU A 39 -18.06 18.84 2.97
C LEU A 39 -16.68 19.47 3.26
N LEU A 40 -15.63 18.76 2.82
CA LEU A 40 -14.33 19.28 2.39
C LEU A 40 -14.05 20.74 2.77
N MET A 41 -13.42 20.95 3.91
CA MET A 41 -12.62 22.16 4.13
C MET A 41 -11.27 21.76 4.70
N LEU A 42 -10.32 21.63 3.78
CA LEU A 42 -8.92 21.95 4.06
C LEU A 42 -8.89 23.27 4.86
N PRO A 43 -7.98 23.46 5.85
CA PRO A 43 -7.87 24.75 6.52
C PRO A 43 -7.31 25.77 5.51
N ILE A 44 -8.22 26.36 4.74
CA ILE A 44 -7.97 27.50 3.88
C ILE A 44 -7.92 28.68 4.86
N ASP A 45 -6.74 29.27 5.08
CA ASP A 45 -6.64 30.59 5.71
C ASP A 45 -7.57 31.56 4.95
N MET A 46 -8.17 32.52 5.66
CA MET A 46 -9.21 33.47 5.20
C MET A 46 -8.85 34.29 3.94
N ARG A 47 -7.69 34.05 3.33
CA ARG A 47 -7.20 34.67 2.08
C ARG A 47 -7.09 33.70 0.89
N GLY A 48 -7.60 32.47 0.97
CA GLY A 48 -7.78 31.62 -0.21
C GLY A 48 -6.50 31.22 -0.94
N ARG A 49 -5.38 31.05 -0.23
CA ARG A 49 -4.12 30.57 -0.82
C ARG A 49 -3.77 29.19 -0.26
N HIS A 50 -3.44 28.26 -1.16
CA HIS A 50 -2.80 26.99 -0.81
C HIS A 50 -1.60 27.27 0.09
N LEU A 51 -1.42 26.46 1.15
CA LEU A 51 -0.30 26.55 2.08
C LEU A 51 1.00 26.51 1.25
N SER A 52 1.55 27.68 0.98
CA SER A 52 2.74 27.85 0.16
C SER A 52 3.92 27.29 0.95
N THR A 53 4.85 26.64 0.26
CA THR A 53 6.18 26.22 0.77
C THR A 53 6.85 27.28 1.65
N ARG A 54 6.53 28.57 1.44
CA ARG A 54 6.94 29.69 2.29
C ARG A 54 6.57 29.59 3.78
N ALA A 55 5.48 28.93 4.15
CA ALA A 55 5.10 28.79 5.56
C ALA A 55 5.98 27.77 6.31
N LEU A 56 6.68 26.92 5.56
CA LEU A 56 7.55 25.87 6.10
C LEU A 56 8.98 26.40 6.39
N GLU A 57 9.40 27.47 5.73
CA GLU A 57 10.66 28.17 5.98
C GLU A 57 10.64 29.08 7.22
N ASP A 58 9.47 29.55 7.66
CA ASP A 58 9.32 30.46 8.81
C ASP A 58 9.31 29.72 10.17
N ASN A 59 8.98 28.43 10.18
CA ASN A 59 9.00 27.57 11.36
C ASN A 59 9.37 26.12 10.98
N PRO A 60 10.68 25.82 10.84
CA PRO A 60 11.13 24.51 10.39
C PRO A 60 10.94 23.45 11.50
N PRO A 61 10.63 22.19 11.16
CA PRO A 61 10.41 21.14 12.13
C PRO A 61 11.72 20.74 12.84
N ASP A 62 11.63 20.30 14.08
CA ASP A 62 12.77 19.73 14.81
C ASP A 62 13.34 18.51 14.07
N CYS A 63 14.65 18.28 14.20
CA CYS A 63 15.30 17.16 13.54
C CYS A 63 14.82 15.80 14.12
N PRO A 64 14.43 14.82 13.28
CA PRO A 64 13.96 13.52 13.77
C PRO A 64 15.06 12.66 14.41
N GLN A 65 16.35 12.95 14.14
CA GLN A 65 17.48 12.17 14.67
C GLN A 65 18.00 12.72 16.00
N CYS A 66 18.09 14.04 16.16
CA CYS A 66 18.67 14.68 17.33
C CYS A 66 17.70 15.58 18.12
N ALA A 67 16.46 15.77 17.66
CA ALA A 67 15.46 16.67 18.24
C ALA A 67 15.92 18.14 18.36
N GLY A 68 16.92 18.53 17.56
CA GLY A 68 17.42 19.91 17.51
C GLY A 68 16.51 20.82 16.70
N ALA A 69 16.31 22.05 17.18
CA ALA A 69 15.51 23.09 16.52
C ALA A 69 16.26 23.83 15.40
N ASN A 70 17.57 23.61 15.25
CA ASN A 70 18.38 24.25 14.23
C ASN A 70 18.31 23.45 12.92
N THR A 71 17.17 23.53 12.24
CA THR A 71 16.94 22.88 10.95
C THR A 71 16.67 23.95 9.90
N TYR A 72 17.16 23.75 8.68
CA TYR A 72 16.95 24.72 7.61
C TYR A 72 16.57 24.02 6.31
N PHE A 73 15.88 24.76 5.44
CA PHE A 73 15.45 24.26 4.13
C PHE A 73 16.51 24.58 3.07
N ASP A 74 16.89 23.59 2.25
CA ASP A 74 17.93 23.72 1.21
C ASP A 74 17.41 24.37 -0.10
N GLY A 75 16.14 24.78 -0.14
CA GLY A 75 15.55 25.48 -1.28
C GLY A 75 15.01 24.58 -2.40
N VAL A 76 15.26 23.27 -2.37
CA VAL A 76 14.76 22.30 -3.36
C VAL A 76 13.57 21.52 -2.80
N SER A 77 13.80 20.60 -1.88
CA SER A 77 12.75 19.79 -1.22
C SER A 77 13.25 19.09 0.04
N LEU A 78 14.41 19.48 0.56
CA LEU A 78 15.11 18.83 1.66
C LEU A 78 15.28 19.79 2.85
N PHE A 79 15.10 19.26 4.05
CA PHE A 79 15.55 19.85 5.30
C PHE A 79 16.91 19.28 5.68
N VAL A 80 17.77 20.14 6.23
CA VAL A 80 19.11 19.78 6.66
C VAL A 80 19.30 20.18 8.12
N CYS A 81 19.84 19.25 8.91
CA CYS A 81 20.30 19.51 10.27
C CYS A 81 21.84 19.58 10.33
N PRO A 82 22.44 20.74 10.67
CA PRO A 82 23.89 20.90 10.77
C PRO A 82 24.49 20.23 12.03
N ASP A 83 23.68 19.91 13.04
CA ASP A 83 24.14 19.31 14.30
C ASP A 83 24.47 17.81 14.14
N CYS A 84 23.68 17.11 13.34
CA CYS A 84 23.84 15.67 13.11
C CYS A 84 24.06 15.25 11.65
N SER A 85 24.17 16.22 10.74
CA SER A 85 24.32 16.01 9.29
C SER A 85 23.23 15.12 8.68
N HIS A 86 22.03 15.14 9.25
CA HIS A 86 20.88 14.42 8.71
C HIS A 86 20.09 15.31 7.76
N ASP A 87 19.88 14.82 6.54
CA ASP A 87 19.00 15.40 5.54
C ASP A 87 17.72 14.56 5.37
N TRP A 88 16.56 15.21 5.24
CA TRP A 88 15.28 14.54 4.98
C TRP A 88 14.37 15.36 4.09
N ALA A 89 13.54 14.69 3.29
CA ALA A 89 12.58 15.36 2.43
C ALA A 89 11.43 16.02 3.23
N VAL A 90 11.00 17.18 2.77
CA VAL A 90 9.71 17.74 3.17
C VAL A 90 8.64 16.71 2.81
N ALA A 91 7.69 16.48 3.71
CA ALA A 91 6.60 15.51 3.55
C ALA A 91 5.63 15.81 2.38
N ALA A 92 6.03 16.65 1.42
CA ALA A 92 5.42 16.80 0.11
C ALA A 92 5.97 15.80 -0.93
N ASP A 93 7.17 15.24 -0.74
CA ASP A 93 7.87 14.42 -1.75
C ASP A 93 8.23 13.00 -1.29
N ALA A 94 7.58 12.47 -0.25
CA ALA A 94 7.56 11.03 0.03
C ALA A 94 6.53 10.29 -0.86
N ALA A 95 6.31 10.80 -2.07
CA ALA A 95 5.41 10.26 -3.10
C ALA A 95 6.14 9.99 -4.43
N ALA A 96 7.48 9.87 -4.42
CA ALA A 96 8.29 9.71 -5.63
C ALA A 96 8.87 8.30 -5.87
N ASP A 97 8.52 7.30 -5.04
CA ASP A 97 8.70 5.86 -5.38
C ASP A 97 7.53 5.00 -4.88
N ALA A 98 6.34 5.59 -4.79
CA ALA A 98 5.13 4.81 -4.87
C ALA A 98 4.61 5.01 -6.28
N GLU A 99 4.72 3.99 -7.14
CA GLU A 99 3.70 3.80 -8.18
C GLU A 99 2.39 4.22 -7.54
N THR A 100 1.71 5.23 -8.09
CA THR A 100 0.40 5.69 -7.61
C THR A 100 -0.41 4.45 -7.28
N ASN A 101 -0.50 4.11 -5.98
CA ASN A 101 -1.08 2.86 -5.52
C ASN A 101 -2.59 3.06 -5.55
N ASP A 102 -3.13 3.30 -6.75
CA ASP A 102 -4.46 2.83 -7.04
C ASP A 102 -4.40 1.34 -6.76
N VAL A 103 -4.95 0.96 -5.61
CA VAL A 103 -4.94 -0.42 -5.16
C VAL A 103 -5.86 -1.16 -6.12
N PHE A 104 -5.28 -1.69 -7.19
CA PHE A 104 -6.02 -2.47 -8.18
C PHE A 104 -6.44 -3.78 -7.52
N ARG A 105 -7.75 -3.90 -7.25
CA ARG A 105 -8.36 -5.12 -6.71
C ARG A 105 -9.04 -5.86 -7.84
N ASP A 106 -8.87 -7.17 -7.89
CA ASP A 106 -9.67 -8.01 -8.77
C ASP A 106 -11.15 -8.06 -8.34
N GLY A 107 -12.01 -8.67 -9.15
CA GLY A 107 -13.44 -8.84 -8.83
C GLY A 107 -13.71 -9.69 -7.57
N PHE A 108 -12.68 -10.27 -6.95
CA PHE A 108 -12.74 -11.10 -5.76
C PHE A 108 -12.10 -10.43 -4.54
N GLY A 109 -11.61 -9.19 -4.67
CA GLY A 109 -10.99 -8.42 -3.59
C GLY A 109 -9.50 -8.71 -3.38
N THR A 110 -8.84 -9.42 -4.29
CA THR A 110 -7.40 -9.67 -4.23
C THR A 110 -6.63 -8.50 -4.81
N VAL A 111 -5.60 -8.02 -4.11
CA VAL A 111 -4.70 -6.98 -4.63
C VAL A 111 -3.83 -7.57 -5.75
N LEU A 112 -3.84 -6.89 -6.89
CA LEU A 112 -3.05 -7.21 -8.07
C LEU A 112 -1.76 -6.39 -8.06
N GLN A 113 -0.69 -6.98 -8.58
CA GLN A 113 0.59 -6.31 -8.79
C GLN A 113 1.06 -6.45 -10.24
N ASN A 114 1.95 -5.55 -10.66
CA ASN A 114 2.61 -5.66 -11.95
C ASN A 114 3.35 -7.00 -12.07
N GLY A 115 3.15 -7.70 -13.18
CA GLY A 115 3.73 -9.02 -13.44
C GLY A 115 2.90 -10.21 -12.97
N ASP A 116 1.77 -10.00 -12.29
CA ASP A 116 0.91 -11.09 -11.82
C ASP A 116 0.30 -11.92 -12.97
N SER A 117 -0.17 -13.12 -12.62
CA SER A 117 -0.97 -13.96 -13.51
C SER A 117 -2.44 -13.92 -13.09
N VAL A 118 -3.32 -13.70 -14.07
CA VAL A 118 -4.77 -13.62 -13.86
C VAL A 118 -5.53 -14.57 -14.76
N THR A 119 -6.70 -14.99 -14.34
CA THR A 119 -7.63 -15.83 -15.10
C THR A 119 -8.96 -15.13 -15.26
N LEU A 120 -9.57 -15.24 -16.44
CA LEU A 120 -10.91 -14.72 -16.70
C LEU A 120 -11.99 -15.55 -15.99
N SER A 121 -12.79 -14.89 -15.15
CA SER A 121 -13.91 -15.52 -14.44
C SER A 121 -15.16 -15.67 -15.31
N LYS A 122 -15.34 -14.77 -16.29
CA LYS A 122 -16.48 -14.74 -17.21
C LYS A 122 -16.01 -14.66 -18.66
N GLU A 123 -16.87 -15.08 -19.59
CA GLU A 123 -16.63 -14.92 -21.03
C GLU A 123 -16.97 -13.49 -21.45
N LEU A 124 -16.10 -12.89 -22.25
CA LEU A 124 -16.28 -11.54 -22.79
C LEU A 124 -15.73 -11.43 -24.22
N LYS A 125 -16.24 -10.44 -24.95
CA LYS A 125 -15.73 -10.05 -26.27
C LYS A 125 -14.78 -8.87 -26.09
N ALA A 126 -13.49 -9.10 -26.34
CA ALA A 126 -12.48 -8.05 -26.36
C ALA A 126 -12.26 -7.65 -27.84
N GLY A 127 -13.01 -6.63 -28.27
CA GLY A 127 -13.07 -6.24 -29.69
C GLY A 127 -13.68 -7.35 -30.57
N SER A 128 -12.93 -7.81 -31.56
CA SER A 128 -13.34 -8.88 -32.49
C SER A 128 -13.06 -10.30 -31.98
N VAL A 129 -12.35 -10.45 -30.86
CA VAL A 129 -11.94 -11.74 -30.30
C VAL A 129 -12.81 -12.10 -29.10
N VAL A 130 -13.41 -13.29 -29.14
CA VAL A 130 -14.15 -13.86 -28.00
C VAL A 130 -13.16 -14.57 -27.07
N LEU A 131 -13.05 -14.11 -25.83
CA LEU A 131 -12.23 -14.72 -24.79
C LEU A 131 -13.11 -15.60 -23.90
N LYS A 132 -12.93 -16.92 -24.00
CA LYS A 132 -13.67 -17.89 -23.19
C LYS A 132 -13.26 -17.79 -21.72
N LYS A 133 -14.19 -18.13 -20.82
CA LYS A 133 -13.89 -18.25 -19.38
C LYS A 133 -12.71 -19.20 -19.17
N GLY A 134 -11.85 -18.91 -18.20
CA GLY A 134 -10.69 -19.74 -17.88
C GLY A 134 -9.44 -19.46 -18.72
N THR A 135 -9.44 -18.46 -19.60
CA THR A 135 -8.20 -18.01 -20.27
C THR A 135 -7.25 -17.44 -19.22
N LYS A 136 -6.07 -18.04 -19.07
CA LYS A 136 -5.01 -17.58 -18.17
C LYS A 136 -4.09 -16.63 -18.92
N VAL A 137 -3.91 -15.43 -18.38
CA VAL A 137 -3.00 -14.42 -18.92
C VAL A 137 -1.87 -14.21 -17.92
N LYS A 138 -0.64 -14.23 -18.42
CA LYS A 138 0.57 -14.09 -17.62
C LYS A 138 1.17 -12.70 -17.86
N SER A 139 1.85 -12.16 -16.86
CA SER A 139 2.53 -10.85 -16.96
C SER A 139 1.55 -9.70 -17.27
N ILE A 140 0.64 -9.40 -16.33
CA ILE A 140 -0.18 -8.20 -16.42
C ILE A 140 0.63 -6.94 -16.14
N ARG A 141 0.24 -5.81 -16.73
CA ARG A 141 0.67 -4.48 -16.30
C ARG A 141 -0.55 -3.69 -15.86
N LEU A 142 -0.44 -3.07 -14.70
CA LEU A 142 -1.47 -2.23 -14.12
C LEU A 142 -1.32 -0.82 -14.64
N GLY A 143 -2.43 -0.15 -14.94
CA GLY A 143 -2.42 1.22 -15.41
C GLY A 143 -3.82 1.69 -15.78
N ALA A 144 -4.09 2.98 -15.58
CA ALA A 144 -5.31 3.60 -16.06
C ALA A 144 -5.21 3.82 -17.57
N TYR A 145 -5.61 2.81 -18.34
CA TYR A 145 -5.81 2.94 -19.77
C TYR A 145 -7.25 3.48 -19.95
N GLY A 146 -7.42 4.50 -20.79
CA GLY A 146 -8.70 5.19 -20.98
C GLY A 146 -9.91 4.24 -21.15
N ASP A 147 -11.11 4.76 -20.92
CA ASP A 147 -12.39 4.02 -20.97
C ASP A 147 -12.63 3.04 -19.80
N GLY A 148 -11.96 3.24 -18.66
CA GLY A 148 -12.17 2.43 -17.46
C GLY A 148 -11.53 1.04 -17.54
N HIS A 149 -10.40 0.95 -18.26
CA HIS A 149 -9.56 -0.23 -18.31
C HIS A 149 -8.38 -0.08 -17.36
N ASP A 150 -8.23 -1.05 -16.46
CA ASP A 150 -7.26 -0.97 -15.37
C ASP A 150 -6.03 -1.87 -15.61
N ILE A 151 -6.17 -2.86 -16.50
CA ILE A 151 -5.19 -3.93 -16.71
C ILE A 151 -4.85 -4.01 -18.19
N SER A 152 -3.57 -3.91 -18.54
CA SER A 152 -3.08 -4.37 -19.84
C SER A 152 -2.47 -5.75 -19.71
N CYS A 153 -2.81 -6.63 -20.66
CA CYS A 153 -2.40 -8.02 -20.63
C CYS A 153 -2.00 -8.47 -22.03
N SER A 154 -0.97 -9.31 -22.12
CA SER A 154 -0.52 -9.89 -23.38
C SER A 154 -0.88 -11.37 -23.43
N ILE A 155 -1.72 -11.76 -24.39
CA ILE A 155 -2.14 -13.14 -24.58
C ILE A 155 -1.35 -13.73 -25.76
N PRO A 156 -0.59 -14.82 -25.55
CA PRO A 156 0.17 -15.44 -26.64
C PRO A 156 -0.79 -15.90 -27.75
N GLY A 157 -0.50 -15.48 -28.99
CA GLY A 157 -1.28 -15.82 -30.18
C GLY A 157 -2.58 -15.02 -30.39
N LYS A 158 -2.98 -14.14 -29.46
CA LYS A 158 -4.15 -13.25 -29.61
C LYS A 158 -3.80 -11.76 -29.57
N GLY A 159 -2.66 -11.39 -28.98
CA GLY A 159 -2.19 -10.00 -28.92
C GLY A 159 -2.34 -9.36 -27.53
N ALA A 160 -2.13 -8.04 -27.47
CA ALA A 160 -2.29 -7.25 -26.25
C ALA A 160 -3.73 -6.74 -26.14
N PHE A 161 -4.33 -6.88 -24.96
CA PHE A 161 -5.69 -6.44 -24.66
C PHE A 161 -5.72 -5.66 -23.35
N HIS A 162 -6.63 -4.68 -23.29
CA HIS A 162 -6.95 -3.95 -22.08
C HIS A 162 -8.24 -4.50 -21.48
N LEU A 163 -8.23 -4.81 -20.19
CA LEU A 163 -9.32 -5.44 -19.46
C LEU A 163 -9.64 -4.67 -18.18
N LYS A 164 -10.88 -4.79 -17.72
CA LYS A 164 -11.32 -4.26 -16.44
C LYS A 164 -11.08 -5.27 -15.30
N THR A 165 -10.67 -4.76 -14.14
CA THR A 165 -10.40 -5.54 -12.91
C THR A 165 -11.55 -6.44 -12.45
N GLN A 166 -12.80 -6.05 -12.71
CA GLN A 166 -14.00 -6.79 -12.27
C GLN A 166 -14.18 -8.18 -12.91
N PHE A 167 -13.51 -8.48 -14.03
CA PHE A 167 -13.69 -9.75 -14.77
C PHE A 167 -12.52 -10.73 -14.61
N VAL A 168 -11.50 -10.34 -13.87
CA VAL A 168 -10.31 -11.15 -13.64
C VAL A 168 -10.28 -11.69 -12.22
N LYS A 169 -9.54 -12.78 -12.05
CA LYS A 169 -9.20 -13.38 -10.76
C LYS A 169 -7.70 -13.66 -10.73
N LYS A 170 -7.02 -13.36 -9.63
CA LYS A 170 -5.64 -13.79 -9.42
C LYS A 170 -5.54 -15.33 -9.45
N ALA A 171 -4.53 -15.86 -10.14
CA ALA A 171 -4.44 -17.27 -10.54
C ALA A 171 -3.11 -17.96 -10.21
#